data_AF-A0AAW2JNP9-F1
#
_entry.id   AF-A0AAW2JNP9-F1
#
_cell.length_a   1.000
_cell.length_b   1.000
_cell.length_c   1.000
_cell.angle_alpha   90.00
_cell.angle_beta   90.00
_cell.angle_gamma   90.00
#
_symmetry.space_group_name_H-M   'P 1'
#
loop_
_entity.id
_entity.type
_entity.pdbx_description
1 polymer ?
#
loop_
_entity_poly.entity_id
_entity_poly.type
_entity_poly.pdbx_seq_one_letter_code
_entity_poly.pdbx_strand_id
1 'polypeptide(L)'
;MGKHSVVLCGETSIDQIGAHVTKCLLGNGLHITERGHQRGGKKDAYLLVERKLSSGISKGGMDVVCKPIEEGGQGIRDILALNKALMSRHLWNVIQNNQSSIWVKWIAHTRLRHKSIGDGESFSLWHDPWHSLGSLITRFPRGPGRTNIPEAAKLSAVLVDGDWSWPPITDLECIEILHVLPIIHNGSDSILWRGGGFSTKAVYDIFRNHGPKVGWYSLLLGPCKIPRYSFVLWMAILDKLSTMDKPWLSHLGGVCVLCGREMETHEHLFFRCNYSRQCIRILKGTVRFTWPNRAWAVDIAWASKRWNGRHIVQAAYRALLAAIVYHIWQERNRRVFQQSMRRAPLLLG
;
A
#
# COMPACT_ATOMS: atom_id res chain seq x y z
N MET A 1 39.88 11.20 14.35
CA MET A 1 39.18 11.56 13.11
C MET A 1 39.00 10.31 12.27
N GLY A 2 37.93 9.55 12.50
CA GLY A 2 37.66 8.30 11.79
C GLY A 2 36.69 8.55 10.62
N LYS A 3 37.18 8.40 9.38
CA LYS A 3 36.33 8.36 8.19
C LYS A 3 35.61 7.00 8.17
N HIS A 4 34.33 6.99 8.50
CA HIS A 4 33.46 5.85 8.20
C HIS A 4 33.10 5.88 6.72
N SER A 5 33.85 5.12 5.92
CA SER A 5 33.45 4.75 4.56
C SER A 5 32.35 3.70 4.65
N VAL A 6 31.09 4.10 4.41
CA VAL A 6 29.98 3.14 4.27
C VAL A 6 30.01 2.59 2.85
N VAL A 7 30.52 1.37 2.70
CA VAL A 7 30.38 0.58 1.48
C VAL A 7 28.92 0.14 1.39
N LEU A 8 28.13 0.79 0.53
CA LEU A 8 26.77 0.37 0.20
C LEU A 8 26.82 -0.69 -0.90
N CYS A 9 26.97 -1.94 -0.49
CA CYS A 9 26.73 -3.10 -1.34
C CYS A 9 25.25 -3.48 -1.22
N GLY A 10 24.47 -3.25 -2.28
CA GLY A 10 23.05 -3.60 -2.33
C GLY A 10 22.27 -2.75 -3.32
N GLU A 11 21.41 -3.37 -4.12
CA GLU A 11 20.58 -2.78 -5.17
C GLU A 11 19.88 -1.48 -4.74
N THR A 12 20.42 -0.32 -5.12
CA THR A 12 19.74 0.97 -4.93
C THR A 12 18.70 1.17 -6.02
N SER A 13 17.46 0.73 -5.77
CA SER A 13 16.26 1.08 -6.55
C SER A 13 15.92 2.58 -6.40
N ILE A 14 15.12 3.15 -7.31
CA ILE A 14 14.43 4.45 -7.08
C ILE A 14 13.66 4.43 -5.75
N ASP A 15 13.24 3.27 -5.26
CA ASP A 15 12.61 3.17 -3.93
C ASP A 15 13.55 3.64 -2.81
N GLN A 16 14.86 3.35 -2.93
CA GLN A 16 15.88 3.87 -2.03
C GLN A 16 16.25 5.32 -2.33
N ILE A 17 16.19 5.78 -3.58
CA ILE A 17 16.39 7.20 -3.91
C ILE A 17 15.22 8.03 -3.37
N GLY A 18 13.98 7.58 -3.54
CA GLY A 18 12.79 8.19 -2.99
C GLY A 18 12.88 8.21 -1.48
N ALA A 19 13.22 7.10 -0.83
CA ALA A 19 13.43 7.06 0.62
C ALA A 19 14.61 7.94 1.07
N HIS A 20 15.72 8.00 0.34
CA HIS A 20 16.92 8.73 0.74
C HIS A 20 16.86 10.23 0.40
N VAL A 21 16.26 10.62 -0.73
CA VAL A 21 15.94 12.02 -1.09
C VAL A 21 14.81 12.52 -0.21
N THR A 22 13.80 11.71 0.10
CA THR A 22 12.76 12.06 1.10
C THR A 22 13.37 12.13 2.50
N LYS A 23 14.35 11.29 2.85
CA LYS A 23 15.11 11.36 4.10
C LYS A 23 16.20 12.44 4.10
N CYS A 24 16.60 12.99 2.96
CA CYS A 24 17.47 14.18 2.89
C CYS A 24 16.65 15.49 2.85
N LEU A 25 15.46 15.47 2.26
CA LEU A 25 14.50 16.58 2.26
C LEU A 25 13.72 16.66 3.58
N LEU A 26 13.52 15.55 4.29
CA LEU A 26 12.78 15.47 5.56
C LEU A 26 13.65 15.01 6.75
N GLY A 27 14.94 14.73 6.57
CA GLY A 27 15.79 14.19 7.65
C GLY A 27 16.62 15.24 8.35
N ASN A 28 16.07 15.67 9.47
CA ASN A 28 16.69 15.92 10.78
C ASN A 28 16.06 17.17 11.38
N GLY A 29 14.99 16.97 12.15
CA GLY A 29 14.52 17.93 13.15
C GLY A 29 14.28 19.36 12.63
N LEU A 30 13.37 19.56 11.68
CA LEU A 30 12.81 20.89 11.47
C LEU A 30 11.63 21.09 12.44
N HIS A 31 11.97 21.58 13.64
CA HIS A 31 11.08 22.47 14.38
C HIS A 31 10.78 23.67 13.48
N ILE A 32 9.71 23.59 12.68
CA ILE A 32 9.18 24.75 11.98
C ILE A 32 8.41 25.56 13.02
N THR A 33 9.12 26.43 13.74
CA THR A 33 8.49 27.56 14.42
C THR A 33 7.85 28.44 13.35
N GLU A 34 6.53 28.60 13.45
CA GLU A 34 5.76 29.56 12.68
C GLU A 34 6.36 30.97 12.86
N ARG A 35 6.95 31.51 11.80
CA ARG A 35 6.97 32.96 11.58
C ARG A 35 6.47 33.21 10.17
N GLY A 36 5.24 33.72 10.11
CA GLY A 36 4.60 34.12 8.87
C GLY A 36 5.36 35.27 8.21
N HIS A 37 5.64 35.10 6.92
CA HIS A 37 5.82 36.24 6.03
C HIS A 37 5.00 35.99 4.76
N GLN A 38 3.91 36.75 4.62
CA GLN A 38 3.10 36.79 3.42
C GLN A 38 3.80 37.67 2.39
N ARG A 39 4.11 37.14 1.20
CA ARG A 39 4.15 37.93 -0.03
C ARG A 39 3.88 37.04 -1.25
N GLY A 40 2.74 37.33 -1.87
CA GLY A 40 2.37 37.20 -3.29
C GLY A 40 2.83 35.99 -4.11
N GLY A 41 1.85 35.21 -4.61
CA GLY A 41 1.97 34.46 -5.86
C GLY A 41 1.85 32.95 -5.73
N LYS A 42 0.69 32.41 -6.11
CA LYS A 42 0.38 30.98 -6.39
C LYS A 42 1.03 29.94 -5.44
N LYS A 43 0.30 29.58 -4.37
CA LYS A 43 0.54 28.33 -3.66
C LYS A 43 -0.18 27.20 -4.39
N ASP A 44 0.58 26.37 -5.11
CA ASP A 44 0.09 25.03 -5.46
C ASP A 44 -0.10 24.25 -4.16
N ALA A 45 -1.35 23.87 -3.92
CA ALA A 45 -1.82 23.24 -2.70
C ALA A 45 -1.32 21.79 -2.60
N TYR A 46 -0.08 21.61 -2.17
CA TYR A 46 0.44 20.32 -1.71
C TYR A 46 0.93 20.45 -0.28
N LEU A 47 0.00 20.59 0.67
CA LEU A 47 0.22 20.27 2.09
C LEU A 47 -1.10 20.45 2.86
N LEU A 48 -1.29 19.56 3.85
CA LEU A 48 -2.33 19.55 4.89
C LEU A 48 -3.61 18.75 4.62
N VAL A 49 -3.52 17.42 4.80
CA VAL A 49 -4.62 16.65 5.41
C VAL A 49 -4.05 15.75 6.49
N GLU A 50 -3.55 16.33 7.59
CA GLU A 50 -3.06 15.55 8.74
C GLU A 50 -3.92 15.66 10.00
N ARG A 51 -4.97 16.49 10.03
CA ARG A 51 -5.58 16.87 11.32
C ARG A 51 -7.03 16.50 11.59
N LYS A 52 -7.75 15.79 10.71
CA LYS A 52 -9.19 15.53 10.91
C LYS A 52 -9.63 14.06 11.00
N LEU A 53 -8.77 13.08 10.78
CA LEU A 53 -9.13 11.65 10.93
C LEU A 53 -8.64 11.01 12.26
N SER A 54 -7.74 11.68 12.98
CA SER A 54 -7.08 11.16 14.18
C SER A 54 -7.82 11.42 15.50
N SER A 55 -8.95 12.13 15.50
CA SER A 55 -9.65 12.49 16.74
C SER A 55 -10.36 11.32 17.44
N GLY A 56 -10.36 10.11 16.87
CA GLY A 56 -10.98 8.94 17.49
C GLY A 56 -10.33 7.58 17.22
N ILE A 57 -9.26 7.52 16.42
CA ILE A 57 -8.59 6.26 16.05
C ILE A 57 -7.10 6.39 16.39
N SER A 58 -6.58 5.48 17.22
CA SER A 58 -5.16 5.46 17.57
C SER A 58 -4.29 5.22 16.33
N LYS A 59 -3.01 5.62 16.39
CA LYS A 59 -2.05 5.46 15.28
C LYS A 59 -2.03 4.01 14.74
N GLY A 60 -2.02 3.01 15.63
CA GLY A 60 -2.11 1.59 15.24
C GLY A 60 -3.47 1.16 14.69
N GLY A 61 -4.55 1.89 14.96
CA GLY A 61 -5.85 1.70 14.32
C GLY A 61 -5.87 2.20 12.87
N MET A 62 -5.19 3.31 12.57
CA MET A 62 -5.10 3.84 11.21
C MET A 62 -4.32 2.91 10.27
N ASP A 63 -3.27 2.25 10.78
CA ASP A 63 -2.48 1.27 10.02
C ASP A 63 -3.32 0.06 9.57
N VAL A 64 -4.33 -0.34 10.35
CA VAL A 64 -5.24 -1.43 9.97
C VAL A 64 -6.30 -0.94 8.98
N VAL A 65 -6.87 0.25 9.22
CA VAL A 65 -7.88 0.87 8.35
C VAL A 65 -7.34 1.05 6.93
N CYS A 66 -6.09 1.47 6.79
CA CYS A 66 -5.47 1.78 5.51
C CYS A 66 -5.07 0.56 4.66
N LYS A 67 -5.21 -0.66 5.20
CA LYS A 67 -4.97 -1.88 4.42
C LYS A 67 -6.07 -2.10 3.39
N PRO A 68 -5.76 -2.77 2.27
CA PRO A 68 -6.79 -3.31 1.37
C PRO A 68 -7.81 -4.16 2.15
N ILE A 69 -9.04 -4.23 1.65
CA ILE A 69 -10.11 -5.02 2.27
C ILE A 69 -9.70 -6.50 2.33
N GLU A 70 -9.02 -6.98 1.28
CA GLU A 70 -8.45 -8.33 1.17
C GLU A 70 -7.40 -8.63 2.26
N GLU A 71 -6.73 -7.60 2.79
CA GLU A 71 -5.71 -7.69 3.84
C GLU A 71 -6.28 -7.30 5.22
N GLY A 72 -7.61 -7.21 5.34
CA GLY A 72 -8.33 -6.97 6.58
C GLY A 72 -8.57 -5.50 6.94
N GLY A 73 -8.27 -4.55 6.03
CA GLY A 73 -8.56 -3.14 6.23
C GLY A 73 -9.90 -2.68 5.64
N GLN A 74 -10.04 -1.37 5.46
CA GLN A 74 -11.22 -0.73 4.84
C GLN A 74 -10.98 -0.28 3.40
N GLY A 75 -9.75 -0.43 2.88
CA GLY A 75 -9.38 0.04 1.55
C GLY A 75 -9.23 1.56 1.45
N ILE A 76 -9.14 2.25 2.60
CA ILE A 76 -8.76 3.67 2.63
C ILE A 76 -7.28 3.76 2.29
N ARG A 77 -6.88 4.67 1.41
CA ARG A 77 -5.45 4.80 1.06
C ARG A 77 -4.66 5.37 2.23
N ASP A 78 -3.49 4.81 2.48
CA ASP A 78 -2.49 5.41 3.36
C ASP A 78 -1.97 6.69 2.69
N ILE A 79 -2.28 7.84 3.30
CA ILE A 79 -1.92 9.15 2.76
C ILE A 79 -0.39 9.33 2.73
N LEU A 80 0.33 8.80 3.72
CA LEU A 80 1.78 8.93 3.77
C LEU A 80 2.45 8.08 2.68
N ALA A 81 1.98 6.84 2.49
CA ALA A 81 2.45 5.99 1.40
C ALA A 81 2.08 6.58 0.02
N LEU A 82 0.87 7.16 -0.11
CA LEU A 82 0.43 7.82 -1.34
C LEU A 82 1.27 9.06 -1.65
N ASN A 83 1.57 9.89 -0.65
CA ASN A 83 2.43 11.06 -0.82
C ASN A 83 3.83 10.65 -1.29
N LYS A 84 4.42 9.61 -0.68
CA LYS A 84 5.71 9.07 -1.15
C LYS A 84 5.63 8.62 -2.61
N ALA A 85 4.59 7.88 -2.98
CA ALA A 85 4.41 7.41 -4.36
C ALA A 85 4.23 8.54 -5.38
N LEU A 86 3.48 9.59 -5.01
CA LEU A 86 3.28 10.78 -5.85
C LEU A 86 4.57 11.60 -5.98
N MET A 87 5.34 11.74 -4.89
CA MET A 87 6.66 12.37 -4.93
C MET A 87 7.63 11.59 -5.81
N SER A 88 7.64 10.25 -5.73
CA SER A 88 8.42 9.41 -6.63
C SER A 88 8.01 9.57 -8.09
N ARG A 89 6.70 9.74 -8.38
CA ARG A 89 6.23 10.02 -9.74
C ARG A 89 6.73 11.37 -10.23
N HIS A 90 6.64 12.39 -9.38
CA HIS A 90 7.11 13.72 -9.74
C HIS A 90 8.62 13.70 -10.03
N LEU A 91 9.41 13.06 -9.15
CA LEU A 91 10.84 12.86 -9.35
C LEU A 91 11.12 12.10 -10.66
N TRP A 92 10.37 11.04 -10.95
CA TRP A 92 10.51 10.29 -12.21
C TRP A 92 10.25 11.18 -13.43
N ASN A 93 9.22 12.03 -13.39
CA ASN A 93 8.93 12.97 -14.48
C ASN A 93 10.04 14.02 -14.63
N VAL A 94 10.60 14.52 -13.54
CA VAL A 94 11.76 15.43 -13.57
C VAL A 94 12.96 14.74 -14.21
N ILE A 95 13.23 13.48 -13.86
CA ILE A 95 14.32 12.70 -14.43
C ILE A 95 14.13 12.52 -15.94
N GLN A 96 12.93 12.15 -16.39
CA GLN A 96 12.68 11.92 -17.81
C GLN A 96 12.72 13.21 -18.64
N ASN A 97 12.20 14.32 -18.10
CA ASN A 97 12.01 15.55 -18.87
C ASN A 97 13.18 16.56 -18.77
N ASN A 98 14.12 16.38 -17.83
CA ASN A 98 15.20 17.35 -17.60
C ASN A 98 16.59 16.70 -17.64
N GLN A 99 16.90 16.06 -18.77
CA GLN A 99 18.20 15.42 -19.00
C GLN A 99 19.37 16.42 -19.13
N SER A 100 19.13 17.72 -19.22
CA SER A 100 20.19 18.74 -19.27
C SER A 100 20.78 19.06 -17.89
N SER A 101 20.05 18.79 -16.81
CA SER A 101 20.52 19.01 -15.44
C SER A 101 21.61 18.01 -15.05
N ILE A 102 22.76 18.52 -14.59
CA ILE A 102 23.90 17.70 -14.10
C ILE A 102 23.45 16.78 -12.95
N TRP A 103 22.53 17.23 -12.09
CA TRP A 103 22.00 16.43 -11.01
C TRP A 103 21.10 15.29 -11.50
N VAL A 104 20.27 15.55 -12.52
CA VAL A 104 19.45 14.50 -13.15
C VAL A 104 20.31 13.47 -13.85
N LYS A 105 21.33 13.92 -14.60
CA LYS A 105 22.35 13.03 -15.18
C LYS A 105 23.00 12.19 -14.09
N TRP A 106 23.52 12.82 -13.04
CA TRP A 106 24.17 12.10 -11.94
C TRP A 106 23.25 11.02 -11.32
N ILE A 107 21.97 11.32 -11.08
CA ILE A 107 21.01 10.33 -10.55
C ILE A 107 20.78 9.20 -11.56
N ALA A 108 20.56 9.53 -12.83
CA ALA A 108 20.34 8.56 -13.90
C ALA A 108 21.56 7.63 -14.10
N HIS A 109 22.77 8.16 -13.99
CA HIS A 109 24.03 7.43 -14.09
C HIS A 109 24.31 6.56 -12.85
N THR A 110 24.10 7.09 -11.64
CA THR A 110 24.59 6.43 -10.41
C THR A 110 23.55 5.56 -9.71
N ARG A 111 22.26 5.81 -9.93
CA ARG A 111 21.20 5.17 -9.17
C ARG A 111 20.17 4.42 -10.02
N LEU A 112 20.07 4.67 -11.32
CA LEU A 112 19.12 3.99 -12.21
C LEU A 112 19.83 2.91 -13.02
N ARG A 113 19.58 1.65 -12.67
CA ARG A 113 20.28 0.50 -13.24
C ARG A 113 19.59 -0.14 -14.45
N HIS A 114 18.30 0.09 -14.64
CA HIS A 114 17.57 -0.53 -15.74
C HIS A 114 17.50 0.44 -16.92
N LYS A 115 18.21 0.10 -18.00
CA LYS A 115 18.28 0.89 -19.22
C LYS A 115 17.87 0.01 -20.40
N SER A 116 17.07 0.57 -21.29
CA SER A 116 16.77 0.03 -22.61
C SER A 116 17.71 0.71 -23.60
N ILE A 117 18.50 -0.08 -24.30
CA ILE A 117 19.43 0.41 -25.32
C ILE A 117 18.66 0.53 -26.63
N GLY A 118 18.76 1.68 -27.26
CA GLY A 118 18.19 1.96 -28.57
C GLY A 118 19.30 2.36 -29.54
N ASP A 119 19.23 3.59 -30.01
CA ASP A 119 20.23 4.23 -30.88
C ASP A 119 21.61 4.49 -30.23
N GLY A 120 21.72 4.38 -28.90
CA GLY A 120 22.96 4.62 -28.16
C GLY A 120 23.39 6.08 -28.08
N GLU A 121 22.54 7.03 -28.50
CA GLU A 121 22.87 8.45 -28.55
C GLU A 121 22.70 9.17 -27.22
N SER A 122 22.00 8.57 -26.26
CA SER A 122 21.73 9.20 -24.96
C SER A 122 22.66 8.70 -23.86
N PHE A 123 23.22 7.50 -24.00
CA PHE A 123 24.08 6.90 -22.98
C PHE A 123 25.58 7.02 -23.30
N SER A 124 26.36 7.28 -22.25
CA SER A 124 27.82 7.17 -22.28
C SER A 124 28.23 5.70 -22.31
N LEU A 125 29.15 5.34 -23.19
CA LEU A 125 29.68 3.99 -23.26
C LEU A 125 30.31 3.55 -21.93
N TRP A 126 31.09 4.45 -21.32
CA TRP A 126 31.95 4.13 -20.18
C TRP A 126 31.31 4.41 -18.83
N HIS A 127 30.56 5.50 -18.71
CA HIS A 127 30.05 5.94 -17.41
C HIS A 127 28.66 5.39 -17.07
N ASP A 128 27.82 5.10 -18.06
CA ASP A 128 26.46 4.60 -17.80
C ASP A 128 26.42 3.11 -17.46
N PRO A 129 25.59 2.69 -16.47
CA PRO A 129 25.42 1.28 -16.14
C PRO A 129 24.40 0.60 -17.08
N TRP A 130 24.67 0.61 -18.39
CA TRP A 130 23.83 -0.07 -19.39
C TRP A 130 24.16 -1.57 -19.53
N HIS A 131 25.35 -1.98 -19.08
CA HIS A 131 25.81 -3.38 -19.09
C HIS A 131 25.52 -4.09 -17.76
N SER A 132 25.42 -5.42 -17.78
CA SER A 132 25.28 -6.26 -16.58
C SER A 132 26.45 -6.13 -15.59
N LEU A 133 27.60 -5.63 -16.06
CA LEU A 133 28.82 -5.37 -15.29
C LEU A 133 28.78 -4.00 -14.58
N GLY A 134 27.70 -3.23 -14.76
CA GLY A 134 27.59 -1.86 -14.29
C GLY A 134 28.33 -0.87 -15.20
N SER A 135 28.85 0.19 -14.60
CA SER A 135 29.61 1.23 -15.30
C SER A 135 30.98 0.68 -15.74
N LEU A 136 31.22 0.62 -17.06
CA LEU A 136 32.44 -0.01 -17.60
C LEU A 136 33.72 0.70 -17.12
N ILE A 137 33.72 2.01 -16.93
CA ILE A 137 34.90 2.74 -16.42
C ILE A 137 35.24 2.35 -14.98
N THR A 138 34.23 2.00 -14.18
CA THR A 138 34.43 1.59 -12.79
C THR A 138 35.02 0.18 -12.73
N ARG A 139 34.59 -0.71 -13.63
CA ARG A 139 35.06 -2.11 -13.71
C ARG A 139 36.40 -2.23 -14.44
N PHE A 140 36.61 -1.42 -15.48
CA PHE A 140 37.77 -1.40 -16.36
C PHE A 140 38.33 0.04 -16.49
N PRO A 141 39.04 0.57 -15.47
CA PRO A 141 39.51 1.96 -15.47
C PRO A 141 40.46 2.32 -16.63
N ARG A 142 41.16 1.32 -17.18
CA ARG A 142 42.05 1.48 -18.35
C ARG A 142 41.37 1.14 -19.68
N GLY A 143 40.08 0.78 -19.65
CA GLY A 143 39.29 0.36 -20.80
C GLY A 143 39.40 1.31 -21.99
N PRO A 144 39.20 2.64 -21.84
CA PRO A 144 39.29 3.59 -22.95
C PRO A 144 40.60 3.51 -23.74
N GLY A 145 41.73 3.39 -23.03
CA GLY A 145 43.05 3.26 -23.65
C GLY A 145 43.32 1.89 -24.26
N ARG A 146 42.69 0.83 -23.72
CA ARG A 146 42.86 -0.55 -24.21
C ARG A 146 42.03 -0.87 -25.44
N THR A 147 40.83 -0.29 -25.54
CA THR A 147 39.94 -0.48 -26.70
C THR A 147 40.11 0.61 -27.75
N ASN A 148 40.92 1.64 -27.46
CA ASN A 148 41.10 2.83 -28.30
C ASN A 148 39.78 3.59 -28.55
N ILE A 149 38.83 3.52 -27.60
CA ILE A 149 37.58 4.26 -27.63
C ILE A 149 37.67 5.38 -26.58
N PRO A 150 37.46 6.66 -26.94
CA PRO A 150 37.53 7.76 -26.00
C PRO A 150 36.63 7.57 -24.78
N GLU A 151 37.06 8.01 -23.58
CA GLU A 151 36.25 7.92 -22.36
C GLU A 151 34.92 8.70 -22.48
N ALA A 152 34.93 9.80 -23.23
CA ALA A 152 33.75 10.60 -23.52
C ALA A 152 32.81 9.98 -24.59
N ALA A 153 33.12 8.79 -25.12
CA ALA A 153 32.33 8.17 -26.17
C ALA A 153 30.91 7.82 -25.69
N LYS A 154 29.96 7.97 -26.62
CA LYS A 154 28.59 7.48 -26.47
C LYS A 154 28.51 6.01 -26.82
N LEU A 155 27.41 5.37 -26.42
CA LEU A 155 27.14 3.97 -26.73
C LEU A 155 27.03 3.74 -28.24
N SER A 156 26.55 4.73 -28.99
CA SER A 156 26.50 4.70 -30.47
C SER A 156 27.86 4.47 -31.15
N ALA A 157 28.99 4.71 -30.46
CA ALA A 157 30.33 4.44 -30.99
C ALA A 157 30.62 2.95 -31.23
N VAL A 158 29.84 2.05 -30.62
CA VAL A 158 29.95 0.59 -30.76
C VAL A 158 28.66 -0.03 -31.29
N LEU A 159 27.78 0.77 -31.90
CA LEU A 159 26.53 0.33 -32.50
C LEU A 159 26.52 0.71 -33.99
N VAL A 160 26.32 -0.28 -34.85
CA VAL A 160 26.20 -0.08 -36.31
C VAL A 160 25.01 -0.90 -36.79
N ASP A 161 24.09 -0.26 -37.51
CA ASP A 161 22.88 -0.87 -38.09
C ASP A 161 22.02 -1.68 -37.10
N GLY A 162 22.02 -1.26 -35.82
CA GLY A 162 21.25 -1.93 -34.76
C GLY A 162 21.95 -3.14 -34.12
N ASP A 163 23.22 -3.38 -34.44
CA ASP A 163 24.05 -4.44 -33.89
C ASP A 163 25.32 -3.92 -33.21
N TRP A 164 25.88 -4.75 -32.32
CA TRP A 164 27.12 -4.46 -31.61
C TRP A 164 28.33 -4.59 -32.54
N SER A 165 29.06 -3.49 -32.71
CA SER A 165 30.28 -3.41 -33.52
C SER A 165 31.43 -2.86 -32.67
N TRP A 166 32.04 -3.74 -31.88
CA TRP A 166 33.20 -3.39 -31.06
C TRP A 166 34.50 -3.48 -31.86
N PRO A 167 35.46 -2.56 -31.65
CA PRO A 167 36.81 -2.74 -32.19
C PRO A 167 37.44 -4.00 -31.57
N PRO A 168 38.43 -4.63 -32.26
CA PRO A 168 39.11 -5.81 -31.73
C PRO A 168 39.69 -5.55 -30.33
N ILE A 169 39.09 -6.19 -29.32
CA ILE A 169 39.56 -6.10 -27.93
C ILE A 169 40.65 -7.14 -27.74
N THR A 170 41.90 -6.68 -27.62
CA THR A 170 43.07 -7.55 -27.41
C THR A 170 43.42 -7.76 -25.95
N ASP A 171 42.84 -6.95 -25.05
CA ASP A 171 43.05 -7.03 -23.61
C ASP A 171 42.11 -8.07 -22.99
N LEU A 172 42.70 -9.10 -22.37
CA LEU A 172 41.99 -10.23 -21.75
C LEU A 172 41.00 -9.80 -20.65
N GLU A 173 41.23 -8.67 -19.98
CA GLU A 173 40.29 -8.17 -18.98
C GLU A 173 39.05 -7.56 -19.65
N CYS A 174 39.22 -6.82 -20.74
CA CYS A 174 38.11 -6.18 -21.46
C CYS A 174 37.26 -7.15 -22.31
N ILE A 175 37.77 -8.34 -22.65
CA ILE A 175 37.00 -9.35 -23.40
C ILE A 175 35.70 -9.74 -22.68
N GLU A 176 35.65 -9.65 -21.35
CA GLU A 176 34.45 -9.93 -20.54
C GLU A 176 33.23 -9.09 -20.98
N ILE A 177 33.45 -7.88 -21.51
CA ILE A 177 32.39 -6.99 -22.01
C ILE A 177 31.59 -7.67 -23.14
N LEU A 178 32.25 -8.43 -24.02
CA LEU A 178 31.61 -9.03 -25.19
C LEU A 178 30.78 -10.26 -24.84
N HIS A 179 31.00 -10.89 -23.69
CA HIS A 179 30.32 -12.13 -23.31
C HIS A 179 28.86 -11.94 -22.88
N VAL A 180 28.47 -10.74 -22.46
CA VAL A 180 27.16 -10.49 -21.83
C VAL A 180 26.50 -9.22 -22.37
N LEU A 181 26.64 -8.99 -23.69
CA LEU A 181 26.05 -7.83 -24.34
C LEU A 181 24.51 -7.89 -24.29
N PRO A 182 23.85 -6.82 -23.81
CA PRO A 182 22.39 -6.75 -23.75
C PRO A 182 21.75 -6.61 -25.15
N ILE A 183 20.46 -6.94 -25.22
CA ILE A 183 19.66 -6.81 -26.44
C ILE A 183 19.45 -5.32 -26.76
N ILE A 184 19.60 -4.97 -28.04
CA ILE A 184 19.30 -3.64 -28.57
C ILE A 184 17.83 -3.61 -28.98
N HIS A 185 17.11 -2.57 -28.59
CA HIS A 185 15.71 -2.35 -28.93
C HIS A 185 15.58 -1.30 -30.04
N ASN A 186 14.48 -1.33 -30.79
CA ASN A 186 14.23 -0.32 -31.80
C ASN A 186 13.81 1.02 -31.16
N GLY A 187 14.32 2.14 -31.69
CA GLY A 187 14.05 3.49 -31.19
C GLY A 187 15.20 4.09 -30.38
N SER A 188 14.91 5.15 -29.61
CA SER A 188 15.90 5.85 -28.80
C SER A 188 16.17 5.15 -27.46
N ASP A 189 17.37 5.34 -26.93
CA ASP A 189 17.72 4.98 -25.55
C ASP A 189 16.66 5.45 -24.53
N SER A 190 16.34 4.60 -23.54
CA SER A 190 15.41 4.98 -22.46
C SER A 190 15.73 4.34 -21.12
N ILE A 191 15.42 5.08 -20.04
CA ILE A 191 15.58 4.56 -18.67
C ILE A 191 14.28 3.86 -18.27
N LEU A 192 14.39 2.58 -17.89
CA LEU A 192 13.25 1.76 -17.53
C LEU A 192 13.03 1.74 -16.02
N TRP A 193 11.77 1.79 -15.61
CA TRP A 193 11.36 1.34 -14.28
C TRP A 193 11.19 -0.19 -14.32
N ARG A 194 11.48 -0.90 -13.20
CA ARG A 194 11.32 -2.36 -13.09
C ARG A 194 10.06 -2.85 -13.83
N GLY A 195 10.25 -3.68 -14.86
CA GLY A 195 9.14 -4.29 -15.61
C GLY A 195 8.48 -3.42 -16.70
N GLY A 196 9.15 -2.37 -17.19
CA GLY A 196 8.74 -1.70 -18.44
C GLY A 196 7.99 -0.37 -18.29
N GLY A 197 7.87 0.20 -17.09
CA GLY A 197 7.30 1.55 -16.91
C GLY A 197 6.98 1.96 -15.46
N PHE A 198 7.10 3.26 -15.16
CA PHE A 198 6.81 3.76 -13.80
C PHE A 198 5.30 3.73 -13.56
N SER A 199 4.90 3.08 -12.47
CA SER A 199 3.53 3.09 -11.97
C SER A 199 3.45 3.61 -10.54
N THR A 200 2.69 4.68 -10.33
CA THR A 200 2.38 5.22 -9.00
C THR A 200 1.72 4.15 -8.12
N LYS A 201 0.92 3.25 -8.71
CA LYS A 201 0.32 2.12 -7.99
C LYS A 201 1.38 1.14 -7.50
N ALA A 202 2.34 0.78 -8.36
CA ALA A 202 3.43 -0.13 -7.98
C ALA A 202 4.28 0.47 -6.85
N VAL A 203 4.59 1.76 -6.92
CA VAL A 203 5.35 2.45 -5.86
C VAL A 203 4.53 2.59 -4.57
N TYR A 204 3.23 2.89 -4.67
CA TYR A 204 2.34 2.89 -3.51
C TYR A 204 2.29 1.52 -2.82
N ASP A 205 2.21 0.46 -3.62
CA ASP A 205 2.23 -0.91 -3.12
C ASP A 205 3.56 -1.28 -2.45
N ILE A 206 4.67 -0.60 -2.72
CA ILE A 206 5.95 -0.80 -2.00
C ILE A 206 5.95 -0.10 -0.62
N PHE A 207 5.35 1.09 -0.53
CA PHE A 207 5.41 1.90 0.70
C PHE A 207 4.30 1.64 1.70
N ARG A 208 3.18 1.06 1.26
CA ARG A 208 2.04 0.80 2.15
C ARG A 208 2.35 -0.30 3.15
N ASN A 209 1.68 -0.25 4.29
CA ASN A 209 1.68 -1.36 5.23
C ASN A 209 0.93 -2.56 4.63
N HIS A 210 1.61 -3.71 4.53
CA HIS A 210 1.00 -4.95 4.09
C HIS A 210 0.38 -5.73 5.24
N GLY A 211 -0.66 -6.50 4.94
CA GLY A 211 -1.22 -7.51 5.82
C GLY A 211 -1.38 -8.86 5.11
N PRO A 212 -1.52 -9.96 5.87
CA PRO A 212 -1.90 -11.23 5.30
C PRO A 212 -3.30 -11.13 4.68
N LYS A 213 -3.53 -11.86 3.59
CA LYS A 213 -4.89 -11.98 3.03
C LYS A 213 -5.80 -12.68 4.02
N VAL A 214 -6.98 -12.10 4.25
CA VAL A 214 -7.98 -12.68 5.17
C VAL A 214 -9.08 -13.37 4.37
N GLY A 215 -9.69 -14.43 4.93
CA GLY A 215 -10.75 -15.16 4.25
C GLY A 215 -12.14 -14.48 4.33
N TRP A 216 -12.33 -13.57 5.29
CA TRP A 216 -13.63 -12.97 5.60
C TRP A 216 -13.93 -11.67 4.86
N TYR A 217 -12.97 -11.12 4.12
CA TYR A 217 -13.12 -9.85 3.39
C TYR A 217 -14.31 -9.85 2.42
N SER A 218 -14.65 -11.01 1.86
CA SER A 218 -15.76 -11.20 0.94
C SER A 218 -17.11 -10.82 1.56
N LEU A 219 -17.26 -10.93 2.89
CA LEU A 219 -18.46 -10.53 3.62
C LEU A 219 -18.70 -9.02 3.61
N LEU A 220 -17.65 -8.23 3.40
CA LEU A 220 -17.69 -6.77 3.39
C LEU A 220 -17.88 -6.19 1.97
N LEU A 221 -18.01 -7.05 0.95
CA LEU A 221 -18.08 -6.67 -0.45
C LEU A 221 -19.42 -7.07 -1.10
N GLY A 222 -19.86 -6.28 -2.08
CA GLY A 222 -21.01 -6.59 -2.92
C GLY A 222 -21.93 -5.40 -3.19
N PRO A 223 -22.86 -5.54 -4.16
CA PRO A 223 -23.73 -4.46 -4.62
C PRO A 223 -24.76 -4.01 -3.56
N CYS A 224 -25.19 -4.90 -2.66
CA CYS A 224 -26.17 -4.58 -1.60
C CYS A 224 -25.52 -4.02 -0.32
N LYS A 225 -24.26 -3.62 -0.37
CA LYS A 225 -23.52 -3.16 0.82
C LYS A 225 -24.05 -1.81 1.29
N ILE A 226 -24.44 -1.75 2.56
CA ILE A 226 -24.67 -0.49 3.27
C ILE A 226 -23.38 -0.13 4.04
N PRO A 227 -22.67 0.97 3.70
CA PRO A 227 -21.35 1.28 4.26
C PRO A 227 -21.28 1.27 5.79
N ARG A 228 -22.24 1.92 6.46
CA ARG A 228 -22.31 1.96 7.93
C ARG A 228 -22.46 0.58 8.57
N TYR A 229 -23.20 -0.34 7.94
CA TYR A 229 -23.41 -1.69 8.46
C TYR A 229 -22.17 -2.55 8.24
N SER A 230 -21.57 -2.45 7.05
CA SER A 230 -20.31 -3.11 6.73
C SER A 230 -19.17 -2.67 7.64
N PHE A 231 -19.10 -1.38 7.99
CA PHE A 231 -18.11 -0.86 8.94
C PHE A 231 -18.27 -1.47 10.33
N VAL A 232 -19.50 -1.55 10.87
CA VAL A 232 -19.75 -2.18 12.16
C VAL A 232 -19.46 -3.69 12.12
N LEU A 233 -19.84 -4.37 11.04
CA LEU A 233 -19.50 -5.78 10.84
C LEU A 233 -17.98 -6.00 10.78
N TRP A 234 -17.23 -5.13 10.10
CA TRP A 234 -15.77 -5.19 10.07
C TRP A 234 -15.16 -5.00 11.46
N MET A 235 -15.61 -3.98 12.20
CA MET A 235 -15.19 -3.79 13.60
C MET A 235 -15.56 -4.99 14.47
N ALA A 236 -16.69 -5.65 14.19
CA ALA A 236 -17.10 -6.85 14.90
C ALA A 236 -16.15 -8.03 14.60
N ILE A 237 -15.85 -8.29 13.33
CA ILE A 237 -14.96 -9.37 12.92
C ILE A 237 -13.54 -9.20 13.51
N LEU A 238 -13.07 -7.96 13.65
CA LEU A 238 -11.78 -7.64 14.27
C LEU A 238 -11.80 -7.62 15.81
N ASP A 239 -12.95 -7.90 16.42
CA ASP A 239 -13.18 -7.80 17.87
C ASP A 239 -12.77 -6.44 18.45
N LYS A 240 -13.04 -5.37 17.70
CA LYS A 240 -12.69 -3.98 18.06
C LYS A 240 -13.86 -3.18 18.62
N LEU A 241 -15.08 -3.70 18.54
CA LEU A 241 -16.23 -3.09 19.21
C LEU A 241 -16.01 -3.06 20.73
N SER A 242 -16.47 -2.01 21.39
CA SER A 242 -16.30 -1.84 22.84
C SER A 242 -17.38 -2.58 23.62
N THR A 243 -17.22 -3.89 23.72
CA THR A 243 -17.94 -4.78 24.65
C THR A 243 -17.40 -4.62 26.08
N MET A 244 -18.18 -5.03 27.09
CA MET A 244 -17.79 -4.94 28.51
C MET A 244 -16.67 -5.93 28.91
N ASP A 245 -16.16 -6.72 27.97
CA ASP A 245 -14.99 -7.59 28.13
C ASP A 245 -13.66 -6.82 28.18
N LYS A 246 -13.66 -5.52 27.87
CA LYS A 246 -12.46 -4.68 27.99
C LYS A 246 -12.22 -4.31 29.46
N PRO A 247 -10.98 -4.44 29.99
CA PRO A 247 -10.68 -4.27 31.41
C PRO A 247 -11.15 -2.96 32.04
N TRP A 248 -11.16 -1.87 31.27
CA TRP A 248 -11.60 -0.55 31.73
C TRP A 248 -13.12 -0.36 31.71
N LEU A 249 -13.92 -1.30 31.19
CA LEU A 249 -15.39 -1.29 31.25
C LEU A 249 -15.96 -2.27 32.29
N SER A 250 -15.08 -3.05 32.93
CA SER A 250 -15.42 -4.09 33.92
C SER A 250 -16.23 -3.58 35.12
N HIS A 251 -16.07 -2.31 35.49
CA HIS A 251 -16.76 -1.68 36.61
C HIS A 251 -18.27 -1.46 36.38
N LEU A 252 -18.78 -1.66 35.17
CA LEU A 252 -20.21 -1.52 34.84
C LEU A 252 -21.03 -2.79 35.12
N GLY A 253 -20.43 -3.83 35.71
CA GLY A 253 -21.09 -5.11 35.95
C GLY A 253 -21.26 -5.85 34.62
N GLY A 254 -20.31 -6.72 34.30
CA GLY A 254 -20.15 -7.36 32.98
C GLY A 254 -21.28 -8.26 32.48
N VAL A 255 -22.52 -8.11 32.98
CA VAL A 255 -23.73 -8.78 32.50
C VAL A 255 -24.22 -8.10 31.22
N CYS A 256 -24.66 -8.89 30.24
CA CYS A 256 -25.15 -8.40 28.96
C CYS A 256 -26.41 -7.54 29.09
N VAL A 257 -26.32 -6.29 28.65
CA VAL A 257 -27.42 -5.31 28.68
C VAL A 257 -28.62 -5.72 27.82
N LEU A 258 -28.42 -6.63 26.86
CA LEU A 258 -29.50 -7.12 26.01
C LEU A 258 -30.39 -8.16 26.70
N CYS A 259 -29.80 -9.10 27.46
CA CYS A 259 -30.54 -10.19 28.10
C CYS A 259 -30.63 -10.10 29.62
N GLY A 260 -29.71 -9.39 30.27
CA GLY A 260 -29.60 -9.27 31.73
C GLY A 260 -29.24 -10.58 32.45
N ARG A 261 -28.67 -11.58 31.76
CA ARG A 261 -28.49 -12.95 32.30
C ARG A 261 -27.06 -13.47 32.31
N GLU A 262 -26.37 -13.39 31.19
CA GLU A 262 -24.99 -13.89 31.03
C GLU A 262 -24.00 -12.74 30.88
N MET A 263 -22.70 -13.03 30.99
CA MET A 263 -21.67 -12.01 30.77
C MET A 263 -21.65 -11.51 29.31
N GLU A 264 -21.45 -10.21 29.12
CA GLU A 264 -21.31 -9.59 27.82
C GLU A 264 -19.93 -9.91 27.22
N THR A 265 -19.90 -10.91 26.34
CA THR A 265 -18.78 -11.17 25.44
C THR A 265 -19.21 -10.90 24.01
N HIS A 266 -18.26 -10.72 23.09
CA HIS A 266 -18.56 -10.62 21.66
C HIS A 266 -19.46 -11.75 21.15
N GLU A 267 -19.10 -12.99 21.47
CA GLU A 267 -19.84 -14.17 21.05
C GLU A 267 -21.25 -14.20 21.65
N HIS A 268 -21.36 -13.85 22.95
CA HIS A 268 -22.66 -13.74 23.59
C HIS A 268 -23.51 -12.65 22.93
N LEU A 269 -22.99 -11.44 22.81
CA LEU A 269 -23.72 -10.28 22.30
C LEU A 269 -24.37 -10.56 20.95
N PHE A 270 -23.63 -11.14 20.00
CA PHE A 270 -24.17 -11.35 18.66
C PHE A 270 -24.93 -12.67 18.50
N PHE A 271 -24.37 -13.82 18.88
CA PHE A 271 -24.94 -15.12 18.47
C PHE A 271 -25.44 -16.02 19.62
N ARG A 272 -25.04 -15.81 20.89
CA ARG A 272 -25.60 -16.61 22.02
C ARG A 272 -26.72 -15.92 22.80
N CYS A 273 -26.74 -14.59 22.83
CA CYS A 273 -27.74 -13.81 23.57
C CYS A 273 -29.16 -14.15 23.11
N ASN A 274 -30.05 -14.42 24.07
CA ASN A 274 -31.45 -14.75 23.79
C ASN A 274 -32.16 -13.66 22.96
N TYR A 275 -31.87 -12.39 23.25
CA TYR A 275 -32.40 -11.26 22.47
C TYR A 275 -31.91 -11.33 21.02
N SER A 276 -30.61 -11.48 20.81
CA SER A 276 -30.01 -11.53 19.48
C SER A 276 -30.46 -12.75 18.67
N ARG A 277 -30.58 -13.93 19.31
CA ARG A 277 -31.16 -15.14 18.71
C ARG A 277 -32.61 -14.92 18.28
N GLN A 278 -33.40 -14.20 19.08
CA GLN A 278 -34.77 -13.87 18.71
C GLN A 278 -34.81 -12.97 17.48
N CYS A 279 -33.97 -11.93 17.40
CA CYS A 279 -33.86 -11.08 16.20
C CYS A 279 -33.48 -11.92 14.97
N ILE A 280 -32.48 -12.80 15.10
CA ILE A 280 -32.02 -13.66 14.00
C ILE A 280 -33.11 -14.66 13.58
N ARG A 281 -33.88 -15.21 14.53
CA ARG A 281 -35.01 -16.11 14.23
C ARG A 281 -36.12 -15.40 13.45
N ILE A 282 -36.47 -14.17 13.84
CA ILE A 282 -37.45 -13.34 13.13
C ILE A 282 -36.96 -13.10 11.71
N LEU A 283 -35.71 -12.66 11.54
CA LEU A 283 -35.11 -12.42 10.23
C LEU A 283 -35.13 -13.66 9.34
N LYS A 284 -34.77 -14.83 9.87
CA LYS A 284 -34.82 -16.11 9.12
C LYS A 284 -36.23 -16.45 8.65
N GLY A 285 -37.23 -16.21 9.50
CA GLY A 285 -38.63 -16.43 9.17
C GLY A 285 -39.13 -15.53 8.04
N THR A 286 -38.68 -14.26 8.02
CA THR A 286 -39.06 -13.30 6.99
C THR A 286 -38.41 -13.58 5.63
N VAL A 287 -37.14 -13.99 5.60
CA VAL A 287 -36.34 -13.99 4.35
C VAL A 287 -36.02 -15.39 3.80
N ARG A 288 -36.67 -16.46 4.31
CA ARG A 288 -36.36 -17.89 3.98
C ARG A 288 -34.86 -18.16 3.86
N PHE A 289 -34.10 -17.59 4.78
CA PHE A 289 -32.65 -17.55 4.75
C PHE A 289 -32.06 -18.65 5.64
N THR A 290 -31.20 -19.50 5.07
CA THR A 290 -30.52 -20.57 5.81
C THR A 290 -29.25 -20.06 6.45
N TRP A 291 -29.33 -19.71 7.74
CA TRP A 291 -28.19 -19.34 8.56
C TRP A 291 -28.12 -20.28 9.78
N PRO A 292 -27.02 -21.01 10.02
CA PRO A 292 -26.92 -21.90 11.18
C PRO A 292 -27.08 -21.23 12.55
N ASN A 293 -26.59 -20.00 12.75
CA ASN A 293 -26.55 -19.32 14.05
C ASN A 293 -25.81 -20.15 15.12
N ARG A 294 -24.55 -20.53 14.82
CA ARG A 294 -23.63 -21.21 15.73
C ARG A 294 -22.79 -20.18 16.49
N ALA A 295 -21.62 -20.59 17.00
CA ALA A 295 -20.60 -19.69 17.53
C ALA A 295 -20.16 -18.65 16.50
N TRP A 296 -19.85 -17.43 16.97
CA TRP A 296 -19.46 -16.28 16.12
C TRP A 296 -18.40 -16.63 15.08
N ALA A 297 -17.24 -17.10 15.53
CA ALA A 297 -16.11 -17.42 14.65
C ALA A 297 -16.46 -18.49 13.61
N VAL A 298 -17.20 -19.53 14.02
CA VAL A 298 -17.61 -20.64 13.15
C VAL A 298 -18.54 -20.16 12.04
N ASP A 299 -19.49 -19.30 12.38
CA ASP A 299 -20.46 -18.79 11.41
C ASP A 299 -19.88 -17.73 10.48
N ILE A 300 -18.99 -16.86 10.96
CA ILE A 300 -18.25 -15.93 10.09
C ILE A 300 -17.40 -16.71 9.08
N ALA A 301 -16.66 -17.73 9.52
CA ALA A 301 -15.85 -18.56 8.62
C ALA A 301 -16.72 -19.31 7.59
N TRP A 302 -17.84 -19.88 8.03
CA TRP A 302 -18.78 -20.55 7.15
C TRP A 302 -19.43 -19.60 6.13
N ALA A 303 -19.89 -18.43 6.58
CA ALA A 303 -20.51 -17.41 5.73
C ALA A 303 -19.52 -16.91 4.66
N SER A 304 -18.27 -16.68 5.05
CA SER A 304 -17.20 -16.21 4.16
C SER A 304 -16.95 -17.17 3.00
N LYS A 305 -17.08 -18.49 3.24
CA LYS A 305 -16.96 -19.54 2.21
C LYS A 305 -18.26 -19.68 1.40
N ARG A 306 -19.41 -19.71 2.07
CA ARG A 306 -20.71 -20.02 1.46
C ARG A 306 -21.25 -18.89 0.60
N TRP A 307 -20.95 -17.65 0.97
CA TRP A 307 -21.39 -16.44 0.30
C TRP A 307 -20.19 -15.71 -0.29
N ASN A 308 -19.42 -16.34 -1.18
CA ASN A 308 -18.25 -15.71 -1.84
C ASN A 308 -18.49 -15.31 -3.31
N GLY A 309 -19.61 -15.70 -3.91
CA GLY A 309 -19.94 -15.44 -5.31
C GLY A 309 -20.58 -14.08 -5.58
N ARG A 310 -20.80 -13.77 -6.85
CA ARG A 310 -21.38 -12.49 -7.31
C ARG A 310 -22.92 -12.50 -7.37
N HIS A 311 -23.53 -13.65 -7.11
CA HIS A 311 -24.99 -13.83 -7.21
C HIS A 311 -25.74 -12.94 -6.20
N ILE A 312 -26.83 -12.32 -6.63
CA ILE A 312 -27.58 -11.33 -5.84
C ILE A 312 -28.05 -11.87 -4.49
N VAL A 313 -28.47 -13.14 -4.44
CA VAL A 313 -28.87 -13.81 -3.19
C VAL A 313 -27.72 -13.86 -2.19
N GLN A 314 -26.50 -14.14 -2.65
CA GLN A 314 -25.32 -14.16 -1.78
C GLN A 314 -24.94 -12.75 -1.31
N ALA A 315 -25.07 -11.75 -2.17
CA ALA A 315 -24.89 -10.35 -1.79
C ALA A 315 -25.93 -9.88 -0.75
N ALA A 316 -27.19 -10.29 -0.92
CA ALA A 316 -28.26 -10.02 0.04
C ALA A 316 -27.98 -10.68 1.40
N TYR A 317 -27.49 -11.92 1.42
CA TYR A 317 -27.12 -12.62 2.66
C TYR A 317 -25.99 -11.93 3.44
N ARG A 318 -24.96 -11.43 2.74
CA ARG A 318 -23.92 -10.59 3.36
C ARG A 318 -24.50 -9.30 3.93
N ALA A 319 -25.38 -8.63 3.18
CA ALA A 319 -26.03 -7.40 3.62
C ALA A 319 -26.91 -7.62 4.85
N LEU A 320 -27.65 -8.75 4.91
CA LEU A 320 -28.46 -9.15 6.06
C LEU A 320 -27.61 -9.44 7.29
N LEU A 321 -26.48 -10.14 7.12
CA LEU A 321 -25.50 -10.35 8.21
C LEU A 321 -24.95 -9.01 8.73
N ALA A 322 -24.61 -8.08 7.84
CA ALA A 322 -24.14 -6.76 8.26
C ALA A 322 -25.25 -5.96 8.98
N ALA A 323 -26.48 -6.03 8.48
CA ALA A 323 -27.63 -5.33 9.05
C ALA A 323 -27.99 -5.83 10.45
N ILE A 324 -28.06 -7.15 10.65
CA ILE A 324 -28.42 -7.73 11.95
C ILE A 324 -27.36 -7.42 13.01
N VAL A 325 -26.07 -7.52 12.66
CA VAL A 325 -24.95 -7.16 13.54
C VAL A 325 -25.02 -5.66 13.88
N TYR A 326 -25.25 -4.81 12.88
CA TYR A 326 -25.41 -3.38 13.11
C TYR A 326 -26.57 -3.05 14.05
N HIS A 327 -27.75 -3.62 13.82
CA HIS A 327 -28.93 -3.30 14.63
C HIS A 327 -28.83 -3.85 16.06
N ILE A 328 -28.24 -5.04 16.26
CA ILE A 328 -27.92 -5.57 17.60
C ILE A 328 -26.96 -4.62 18.32
N TRP A 329 -25.88 -4.20 17.65
CA TRP A 329 -24.91 -3.27 18.22
C TRP A 329 -25.54 -1.90 18.56
N GLN A 330 -26.38 -1.39 17.66
CA GLN A 330 -27.11 -0.14 17.86
C GLN A 330 -28.06 -0.21 19.06
N GLU A 331 -28.80 -1.31 19.21
CA GLU A 331 -29.69 -1.53 20.35
C GLU A 331 -28.91 -1.60 21.66
N ARG A 332 -27.79 -2.34 21.70
CA ARG A 332 -26.92 -2.40 22.88
C ARG A 332 -26.48 -1.00 23.29
N ASN A 333 -25.94 -0.22 22.36
CA ASN A 333 -25.50 1.15 22.65
C ASN A 333 -26.66 2.05 23.08
N ARG A 334 -27.84 1.88 22.49
CA ARG A 334 -29.05 2.60 22.90
C ARG A 334 -29.40 2.32 24.36
N ARG A 335 -29.38 1.05 24.80
CA ARG A 335 -29.69 0.70 26.19
C ARG A 335 -28.67 1.26 27.16
N VAL A 336 -27.39 1.24 26.78
CA VAL A 336 -26.29 1.78 27.60
C VAL A 336 -26.37 3.31 27.74
N PHE A 337 -26.56 4.04 26.63
CA PHE A 337 -26.43 5.50 26.64
C PHE A 337 -27.75 6.27 26.72
N GLN A 338 -28.87 5.67 26.30
CA GLN A 338 -30.17 6.33 26.20
C GLN A 338 -31.23 5.71 27.11
N GLN A 339 -30.90 4.63 27.85
CA GLN A 339 -31.79 3.93 28.77
C GLN A 339 -33.17 3.56 28.18
N SER A 340 -33.21 3.35 26.86
CA SER A 340 -34.44 3.08 26.11
C SER A 340 -34.33 1.71 25.44
N MET A 341 -35.40 0.91 25.50
CA MET A 341 -35.40 -0.49 25.06
C MET A 341 -36.40 -0.75 23.94
N ARG A 342 -35.95 -1.45 22.88
CA ARG A 342 -36.84 -2.00 21.84
C ARG A 342 -36.90 -3.52 21.92
N ARG A 343 -38.11 -4.07 21.82
CA ARG A 343 -38.32 -5.52 21.66
C ARG A 343 -37.82 -5.98 20.29
N ALA A 344 -37.34 -7.22 20.19
CA ALA A 344 -36.77 -7.78 18.96
C ALA A 344 -37.62 -7.58 17.68
N PRO A 345 -38.97 -7.72 17.70
CA PRO A 345 -39.79 -7.46 16.51
C PRO A 345 -39.73 -6.01 16.01
N LEU A 346 -39.57 -5.03 16.92
CA LEU A 346 -39.50 -3.61 16.59
C LEU A 346 -38.10 -3.17 16.12
N LEU A 347 -37.11 -4.07 16.17
CA LEU A 347 -35.76 -3.79 15.69
C LEU A 347 -35.64 -3.99 14.17
N LEU A 348 -36.48 -4.85 13.61
CA LEU A 348 -36.44 -5.29 12.20
C LEU A 348 -37.62 -4.79 11.36
N GLY A 349 -38.55 -4.05 11.99
CA GLY A 349 -39.74 -3.48 11.36
C GLY A 349 -39.54 -2.07 10.82
#